data_AF-A0A2G1XE39-F1
#
_entry.id   AF-A0A2G1XE39-F1
#
_cell.length_a   1.000
_cell.length_b   1.000
_cell.length_c   1.000
_cell.angle_alpha   90.00
_cell.angle_beta   90.00
_cell.angle_gamma   90.00
#
_symmetry.space_group_name_H-M   'P 1'
#
loop_
_entity.id
_entity.type
_entity.pdbx_description
1 polymer ?
#
loop_
_entity_poly.entity_id
_entity_poly.type
_entity_poly.pdbx_seq_one_letter_code
_entity_poly.pdbx_strand_id
1 'polypeptide(L)'
;MALASTGKALGAAEESAENPPVDTEGISLRTDSILAMRMGSTTREDIDEVTPAVVQHLNLLLDQDLGADEDAEVQQLVRKGLTLIDSKERPTAETPTFGAWLYARDVATLTRRLLWVYTERNGLGAP
;
A
#
# COMPACT_ATOMS: atom_id res chain seq x y z
N MET A 1 -0.63 20.62 -56.87
CA MET A 1 0.40 19.68 -56.36
C MET A 1 0.67 20.00 -54.91
N ALA A 2 0.75 18.96 -54.08
CA ALA A 2 0.50 18.97 -52.64
C ALA A 2 1.73 19.28 -51.77
N LEU A 3 1.46 19.97 -50.66
CA LEU A 3 2.00 19.88 -49.29
C LEU A 3 3.42 19.33 -49.06
N ALA A 4 4.26 20.15 -48.43
CA ALA A 4 5.29 19.67 -47.51
C ALA A 4 4.96 20.20 -46.10
N SER A 5 4.27 19.35 -45.33
CA SER A 5 3.99 19.54 -43.91
C SER A 5 5.17 19.01 -43.11
N THR A 6 5.88 19.88 -42.41
CA THR A 6 6.92 19.50 -41.44
C THR A 6 6.26 18.83 -40.24
N GLY A 7 6.27 17.50 -40.25
CA GLY A 7 5.91 16.66 -39.11
C GLY A 7 6.95 16.76 -38.00
N LYS A 8 6.63 17.57 -37.00
CA LYS A 8 7.23 17.53 -35.67
C LYS A 8 6.88 16.19 -35.02
N ALA A 9 7.86 15.31 -34.87
CA ALA A 9 7.77 14.14 -34.01
C ALA A 9 8.89 14.23 -32.97
N LEU A 10 8.71 15.11 -31.99
CA LEU A 10 9.28 14.84 -30.67
C LEU A 10 8.36 13.79 -30.05
N GLY A 11 8.68 12.53 -30.25
CA GLY A 11 8.29 11.49 -29.32
C GLY A 11 8.99 11.82 -28.01
N ALA A 12 8.29 12.53 -27.13
CA ALA A 12 8.61 12.49 -25.72
C ALA A 12 8.40 11.02 -25.34
N ALA A 13 9.50 10.28 -25.21
CA ALA A 13 9.51 9.13 -24.35
C ALA A 13 9.01 9.66 -23.01
N GLU A 14 7.77 9.33 -22.67
CA GLU A 14 7.37 9.26 -21.28
C GLU A 14 8.32 8.21 -20.71
N GLU A 15 9.43 8.71 -20.16
CA GLU A 15 10.22 8.00 -19.18
C GLU A 15 9.19 7.68 -18.09
N SER A 16 8.57 6.51 -18.21
CA SER A 16 7.83 5.89 -17.13
C SER A 16 8.78 6.01 -15.96
N ALA A 17 8.48 6.94 -15.04
CA ALA A 17 9.22 7.07 -13.82
C ALA A 17 9.02 5.71 -13.14
N GLU A 18 9.97 4.80 -13.34
CA GLU A 18 9.98 3.50 -12.72
C GLU A 18 9.90 3.79 -11.24
N ASN A 19 8.74 3.52 -10.64
CA ASN A 19 8.58 3.65 -9.20
C ASN A 19 9.70 2.82 -8.57
N PRO A 20 10.46 3.39 -7.62
CA PRO A 20 11.56 2.68 -7.01
C PRO A 20 11.06 1.35 -6.45
N PRO A 21 11.87 0.28 -6.55
CA PRO A 21 11.45 -1.05 -6.11
C PRO A 21 11.02 -1.01 -4.65
N VAL A 22 9.91 -1.70 -4.37
CA VAL A 22 9.32 -1.76 -3.03
C VAL A 22 10.26 -2.54 -2.10
N ASP A 23 10.58 -2.00 -0.93
CA ASP A 23 11.33 -2.69 0.12
C ASP A 23 10.47 -3.79 0.76
N THR A 24 10.48 -4.98 0.15
CA THR A 24 9.63 -6.10 0.57
C THR A 24 9.98 -6.60 1.97
N GLU A 25 11.27 -6.70 2.30
CA GLU A 25 11.75 -7.15 3.62
C GLU A 25 11.35 -6.17 4.72
N GLY A 26 11.55 -4.87 4.50
CA GLY A 26 11.15 -3.83 5.45
C GLY A 26 9.64 -3.79 5.70
N ILE A 27 8.82 -3.99 4.65
CA ILE A 27 7.36 -4.09 4.80
C ILE A 27 6.97 -5.35 5.57
N SER A 28 7.54 -6.52 5.24
CA SER A 28 7.28 -7.77 5.96
C SER A 28 7.60 -7.63 7.45
N LEU A 29 8.81 -7.17 7.79
CA LEU A 29 9.24 -7.01 9.18
C LEU A 29 8.34 -6.04 9.96
N ARG A 30 7.93 -4.93 9.33
CA ARG A 30 7.05 -3.96 9.99
C ARG A 30 5.63 -4.48 10.19
N THR A 31 5.06 -5.18 9.20
CA THR A 31 3.73 -5.78 9.34
C THR A 31 3.73 -6.91 10.37
N ASP A 32 4.77 -7.73 10.43
CA ASP A 32 4.96 -8.77 11.45
C ASP A 32 5.00 -8.18 12.86
N SER A 33 5.76 -7.09 13.06
CA SER A 33 5.84 -6.40 14.34
C SER A 33 4.46 -5.93 14.83
N ILE A 34 3.67 -5.30 13.96
CA ILE A 34 2.31 -4.82 14.30
C ILE A 34 1.38 -5.99 14.59
N LEU A 35 1.43 -7.06 13.79
CA LEU A 35 0.58 -8.24 13.97
C LEU A 35 0.95 -9.03 15.24
N ALA A 36 2.18 -8.90 15.75
CA ALA A 36 2.61 -9.48 17.02
C ALA A 36 2.18 -8.67 18.25
N MET A 37 1.79 -7.40 18.09
CA MET A 37 1.31 -6.55 19.19
C MET A 37 0.05 -7.14 19.84
N ARG A 38 0.09 -7.28 21.16
CA ARG A 38 -1.04 -7.80 21.96
C ARG A 38 -1.76 -6.65 22.64
N MET A 39 -3.06 -6.57 22.43
CA MET A 39 -3.92 -5.54 23.03
C MET A 39 -3.72 -5.32 24.52
N GLY A 40 -3.54 -6.39 25.31
CA GLY A 40 -3.38 -6.28 26.77
C GLY A 40 -2.04 -5.68 27.23
N SER A 41 -1.05 -5.57 26.34
CA SER A 41 0.28 -5.04 26.64
C SER A 41 0.70 -3.86 25.74
N THR A 42 -0.19 -3.42 24.87
CA THR A 42 0.06 -2.36 23.89
C THR A 42 -0.70 -1.10 24.31
N THR A 43 0.01 0.01 24.41
CA THR A 43 -0.59 1.30 24.77
C THR A 43 -1.14 2.02 23.53
N ARG A 44 -1.94 3.08 23.76
CA ARG A 44 -2.41 3.93 22.67
C ARG A 44 -1.25 4.65 21.96
N GLU A 45 -0.26 5.08 22.74
CA GLU A 45 0.95 5.74 22.24
C GLU A 45 1.75 4.82 21.31
N ASP A 46 1.97 3.55 21.71
CA ASP A 46 2.65 2.57 20.86
C ASP A 46 1.93 2.36 19.51
N ILE A 47 0.59 2.35 19.52
CA ILE A 47 -0.22 2.19 18.30
C ILE A 47 -0.08 3.41 17.40
N ASP A 48 -0.20 4.61 17.97
CA ASP A 48 -0.11 5.87 17.22
C ASP A 48 1.30 6.08 16.64
N GLU A 49 2.34 5.56 17.29
CA GLU A 49 3.72 5.60 16.79
C GLU A 49 3.90 4.72 15.55
N VAL A 50 3.38 3.48 15.55
CA VAL A 50 3.65 2.52 14.47
C VAL A 50 2.68 2.64 13.28
N THR A 51 1.45 3.11 13.52
CA THR A 51 0.38 3.13 12.51
C THR A 51 0.73 3.96 11.27
N PRO A 52 1.30 5.18 11.36
CA PRO A 52 1.60 5.98 10.18
C PRO A 52 2.54 5.29 9.19
N ALA A 53 3.54 4.56 9.70
CA ALA A 53 4.50 3.86 8.86
C ALA A 53 3.86 2.72 8.06
N VAL A 54 2.96 1.93 8.67
CA VAL A 54 2.27 0.86 7.94
C VAL A 54 1.23 1.41 6.96
N VAL A 55 0.58 2.54 7.27
CA VAL A 55 -0.29 3.25 6.31
C VAL A 55 0.51 3.75 5.11
N GLN A 56 1.74 4.23 5.33
CA GLN A 56 2.64 4.63 4.23
C GLN A 56 3.02 3.44 3.36
N HIS A 57 3.33 2.28 3.95
CA HIS A 57 3.60 1.06 3.19
C HIS A 57 2.38 0.60 2.37
N LEU A 58 1.17 0.69 2.95
CA LEU A 58 -0.06 0.40 2.23
C LEU A 58 -0.24 1.34 1.03
N ASN A 59 -0.07 2.65 1.22
CA ASN A 59 -0.13 3.64 0.13
C ASN A 59 0.86 3.30 -0.99
N LEU A 60 2.12 3.03 -0.62
CA LEU A 60 3.17 2.71 -1.58
C LEU A 60 2.82 1.48 -2.44
N LEU A 61 2.22 0.45 -1.84
CA LEU A 61 1.73 -0.73 -2.56
C LEU A 61 0.51 -0.41 -3.45
N LEU A 62 -0.40 0.44 -2.99
CA LEU A 62 -1.57 0.86 -3.77
C LEU A 62 -1.20 1.71 -5.00
N ASP A 63 -0.03 2.35 -4.98
CA ASP A 63 0.53 3.07 -6.12
C ASP A 63 1.21 2.14 -7.15
N GLN A 64 1.31 0.83 -6.88
CA GLN A 64 1.86 -0.14 -7.82
C GLN A 64 0.78 -0.73 -8.74
N ASP A 65 1.20 -1.21 -9.92
CA ASP A 65 0.34 -2.05 -10.76
C ASP A 65 0.24 -3.47 -10.18
N LEU A 66 -0.81 -3.67 -9.38
CA LEU A 66 -1.13 -4.96 -8.77
C LEU A 66 -2.04 -5.83 -9.65
N GLY A 67 -2.48 -5.37 -10.82
CA GLY A 67 -3.40 -6.12 -11.70
C GLY A 67 -4.85 -6.16 -11.23
N ALA A 68 -5.30 -5.09 -10.58
CA ALA A 68 -6.69 -4.96 -10.11
C ALA A 68 -7.74 -4.93 -11.23
N ASP A 69 -7.32 -4.68 -12.48
CA ASP A 69 -8.20 -4.73 -13.65
C ASP A 69 -8.35 -6.15 -14.22
N GLU A 70 -7.40 -7.05 -13.91
CA GLU A 70 -7.41 -8.44 -14.36
C GLU A 70 -8.00 -9.40 -13.32
N ASP A 71 -7.82 -9.12 -12.03
CA ASP A 71 -8.18 -10.01 -10.94
C ASP A 71 -9.16 -9.34 -9.97
N ALA A 72 -10.37 -9.91 -9.86
CA ALA A 72 -11.43 -9.40 -9.01
C ALA A 72 -11.13 -9.49 -7.51
N GLU A 73 -10.31 -10.45 -7.07
CA GLU A 73 -9.87 -10.56 -5.68
C GLU A 73 -8.87 -9.46 -5.35
N VAL A 74 -7.89 -9.22 -6.24
CA VAL A 74 -6.95 -8.10 -6.11
C VAL A 74 -7.69 -6.77 -6.13
N GLN A 75 -8.68 -6.62 -7.02
CA GLN A 75 -9.53 -5.42 -7.06
C GLN A 75 -10.21 -5.15 -5.71
N GLN A 76 -10.71 -6.19 -5.03
CA GLN A 76 -11.32 -6.04 -3.71
C GLN A 76 -10.29 -5.64 -2.65
N LEU A 77 -9.07 -6.18 -2.71
CA LEU A 77 -7.99 -5.80 -1.79
C LEU A 77 -7.60 -4.33 -2.00
N VAL A 78 -7.42 -3.89 -3.25
CA VAL A 78 -7.10 -2.50 -3.58
C VAL A 78 -8.21 -1.55 -3.11
N ARG A 79 -9.48 -1.87 -3.37
CA ARG A 79 -10.61 -1.07 -2.88
C ARG A 79 -10.63 -0.94 -1.37
N LYS A 80 -10.43 -2.05 -0.63
CA LYS A 80 -10.33 -2.02 0.83
C LYS A 80 -9.15 -1.17 1.31
N GLY A 81 -8.04 -1.20 0.57
CA GLY A 81 -6.85 -0.40 0.88
C GLY A 81 -7.14 1.08 0.74
N LEU A 82 -7.72 1.48 -0.39
CA LEU A 82 -8.16 2.84 -0.65
C LEU A 82 -9.15 3.35 0.40
N THR A 83 -10.07 2.50 0.87
CA THR A 83 -10.95 2.84 2.01
C THR A 83 -10.15 3.09 3.28
N LEU A 84 -9.27 2.17 3.69
CA LEU A 84 -8.52 2.30 4.95
C LEU A 84 -7.56 3.50 5.01
N ILE A 85 -7.03 3.94 3.86
CA ILE A 85 -6.14 5.12 3.81
C ILE A 85 -6.93 6.44 3.79
N ASP A 86 -8.25 6.41 3.53
CA ASP A 86 -9.10 7.60 3.59
C ASP A 86 -9.01 8.19 5.00
N SER A 87 -8.82 9.50 5.06
CA SER A 87 -8.78 10.28 6.30
C SER A 87 -9.94 9.99 7.26
N LYS A 88 -11.12 9.65 6.75
CA LYS A 88 -12.33 9.39 7.55
C LYS A 88 -12.28 8.06 8.29
N GLU A 89 -11.53 7.09 7.78
CA GLU A 89 -11.37 5.77 8.39
C GLU A 89 -10.23 5.74 9.41
N ARG A 90 -9.37 6.79 9.43
CA ARG A 90 -8.23 6.85 10.33
C ARG A 90 -8.68 7.10 11.77
N PRO A 91 -8.04 6.43 12.76
CA PRO A 91 -8.25 6.74 14.16
C PRO A 91 -7.96 8.21 14.47
N THR A 92 -8.81 8.83 15.27
CA THR A 92 -8.61 10.17 15.82
C THR A 92 -8.22 10.09 17.30
N ALA A 93 -8.00 11.25 17.92
CA ALA A 93 -7.78 11.35 19.36
C ALA A 93 -8.98 10.86 20.20
N GLU A 94 -10.19 10.85 19.62
CA GLU A 94 -11.40 10.36 20.27
C GLU A 94 -11.62 8.86 20.06
N THR A 95 -10.91 8.23 19.12
CA THR A 95 -11.01 6.79 18.89
C THR A 95 -10.50 6.03 20.10
N PRO A 96 -11.28 5.07 20.66
CA PRO A 96 -10.80 4.23 21.75
C PRO A 96 -9.54 3.45 21.35
N THR A 97 -8.65 3.15 22.31
CA THR A 97 -7.43 2.34 22.07
C THR A 97 -7.73 1.04 21.33
N PHE A 98 -8.86 0.40 21.65
CA PHE A 98 -9.33 -0.80 20.97
C PHE A 98 -9.55 -0.58 19.46
N GLY A 99 -10.19 0.52 19.09
CA GLY A 99 -10.46 0.86 17.69
C GLY A 99 -9.18 1.16 16.91
N ALA A 100 -8.24 1.90 17.51
CA ALA A 100 -6.96 2.16 16.87
C ALA A 100 -6.10 0.91 16.70
N TRP A 101 -6.13 0.01 17.69
CA TRP A 101 -5.45 -1.28 17.59
C TRP A 101 -6.02 -2.14 16.45
N LEU A 102 -7.35 -2.19 16.30
CA LEU A 102 -7.99 -2.90 15.18
C LEU A 102 -7.58 -2.29 13.85
N TYR A 103 -7.67 -0.96 13.72
CA TYR A 103 -7.26 -0.27 12.50
C TYR A 103 -5.81 -0.60 12.11
N ALA A 104 -4.87 -0.51 13.05
CA ALA A 104 -3.46 -0.83 12.79
C ALA A 104 -3.27 -2.26 12.28
N ARG A 105 -4.00 -3.23 12.85
CA ARG A 105 -3.96 -4.63 12.42
C ARG A 105 -4.60 -4.87 11.07
N ASP A 106 -5.71 -4.20 10.77
CA ASP A 106 -6.38 -4.31 9.48
C ASP A 106 -5.50 -3.76 8.37
N VAL A 107 -4.88 -2.59 8.59
CA VAL A 107 -3.89 -2.01 7.68
C VAL A 107 -2.70 -2.95 7.50
N ALA A 108 -2.11 -3.48 8.59
CA ALA A 108 -0.97 -4.40 8.49
C ALA A 108 -1.33 -5.70 7.75
N THR A 109 -2.50 -6.27 8.02
CA THR A 109 -2.99 -7.48 7.36
C THR A 109 -3.17 -7.25 5.86
N LEU A 110 -3.79 -6.14 5.49
CA LEU A 110 -4.02 -5.82 4.08
C LEU A 110 -2.71 -5.50 3.35
N THR A 111 -1.81 -4.76 4.00
CA THR A 111 -0.46 -4.48 3.48
C THR A 111 0.28 -5.78 3.16
N ARG A 112 0.24 -6.78 4.05
CA ARG A 112 0.88 -8.09 3.81
C ARG A 112 0.28 -8.84 2.63
N ARG A 113 -1.05 -8.78 2.45
CA ARG A 113 -1.73 -9.41 1.32
C ARG A 113 -1.36 -8.75 0.00
N LEU A 114 -1.34 -7.42 -0.05
CA LEU A 114 -0.94 -6.68 -1.24
C LEU A 114 0.56 -6.85 -1.53
N LEU A 115 1.39 -6.99 -0.49
CA LEU A 115 2.82 -7.31 -0.65
C LEU A 115 3.00 -8.68 -1.31
N TRP A 116 2.24 -9.70 -0.89
CA TRP A 116 2.23 -11.01 -1.55
C TRP A 116 1.87 -10.92 -3.04
N VAL A 117 0.83 -10.17 -3.38
CA VAL A 117 0.43 -9.91 -4.78
C VAL A 117 1.56 -9.23 -5.55
N TYR A 118 2.16 -8.19 -4.96
CA TYR A 118 3.29 -7.48 -5.56
C TYR A 118 4.47 -8.42 -5.84
N THR A 119 4.87 -9.23 -4.85
CA THR A 119 6.02 -10.13 -4.99
C THR A 119 5.79 -11.26 -6.00
N GLU A 120 4.56 -11.79 -6.06
CA GLU A 120 4.20 -12.83 -7.02
C GLU A 120 4.26 -12.29 -8.45
N ARG A 121 3.68 -11.10 -8.68
CA ARG A 121 3.70 -10.45 -10.00
C ARG A 121 5.09 -10.07 -10.47
N ASN A 122 5.97 -9.70 -9.55
CA ASN A 122 7.34 -9.29 -9.86
C ASN A 122 8.36 -10.44 -9.79
N GLY A 123 7.93 -11.68 -9.53
CA GLY A 123 8.82 -12.85 -9.45
C GLY A 123 9.85 -12.79 -8.31
N LEU A 124 9.55 -12.06 -7.23
CA LEU A 124 10.48 -11.78 -6.13
C LEU A 124 10.52 -12.87 -5.04
N GLY A 125 9.68 -13.91 -5.17
CA GLY A 125 9.51 -14.94 -4.13
C GLY A 125 8.55 -14.50 -3.01
N ALA A 126 8.06 -15.44 -2.21
CA ALA A 126 7.12 -15.13 -1.13
C ALA A 126 7.80 -14.28 -0.02
N PRO A 127 7.13 -13.23 0.47
CA PRO A 127 7.65 -12.30 1.48
C PRO A 127 7.37 -12.73 2.92
#